data_AF-A0A7C5YMH2-F1
#
_entry.id   AF-A0A7C5YMH2-F1
#
_cell.length_a   1.000
_cell.length_b   1.000
_cell.length_c   1.000
_cell.angle_alpha   90.00
_cell.angle_beta   90.00
_cell.angle_gamma   90.00
#
_symmetry.space_group_name_H-M   'P 1'
#
loop_
_entity.id
_entity.type
_entity.pdbx_description
1 polymer ?
#
loop_
_entity_poly.entity_id
_entity_poly.type
_entity_poly.pdbx_seq_one_letter_code
_entity_poly.pdbx_strand_id
1 'polypeptide(L)'
;MRWLTIALLVLTLGAVWAKDYVDITIGGKFIMRLRTGVGDLTREERAQILEERLVKLLGERLTADQITLKEVRKDQQYEIHIRGQLFVTVTPADAEAAKMSVKQLAEHWLKQLRANLPPLSARPPA
;
A
#
# COMPACT_ATOMS: atom_id res chain seq x y z
N MET A 1 -28.31 -44.55 37.04
CA MET A 1 -28.11 -44.04 35.67
C MET A 1 -28.44 -42.55 35.64
N ARG A 2 -27.53 -41.75 35.05
CA ARG A 2 -27.59 -40.31 34.73
C ARG A 2 -26.53 -39.48 35.46
N TRP A 3 -25.33 -39.53 34.90
CA TRP A 3 -24.24 -38.60 35.19
C TRP A 3 -24.59 -37.28 34.48
N LEU A 4 -24.68 -36.18 35.23
CA LEU A 4 -24.92 -34.85 34.67
C LEU A 4 -23.57 -34.31 34.13
N THR A 5 -23.36 -34.42 32.83
CA THR A 5 -22.30 -33.72 32.10
C THR A 5 -22.71 -32.27 31.90
N ILE A 6 -22.16 -31.35 32.70
CA ILE A 6 -22.21 -29.91 32.41
C ILE A 6 -20.97 -29.60 31.56
N ALA A 7 -21.13 -29.62 30.25
CA ALA A 7 -20.11 -29.10 29.32
C ALA A 7 -20.24 -27.57 29.26
N LEU A 8 -19.36 -26.88 29.99
CA LEU A 8 -19.21 -25.44 29.91
C LEU A 8 -18.45 -25.10 28.62
N LEU A 9 -19.19 -24.84 27.54
CA LEU A 9 -18.60 -24.47 26.24
C LEU A 9 -18.37 -22.95 26.22
N VAL A 10 -17.18 -22.54 26.65
CA VAL A 10 -16.71 -21.15 26.55
C VAL A 10 -16.42 -20.87 25.07
N LEU A 11 -17.39 -20.25 24.38
CA LEU A 11 -17.18 -19.64 23.06
C LEU A 11 -16.32 -18.39 23.25
N THR A 12 -15.00 -18.55 23.15
CA THR A 12 -14.10 -17.41 22.93
C THR A 12 -14.32 -16.92 21.50
N LEU A 13 -15.15 -15.89 21.32
CA LEU A 13 -15.09 -15.05 20.13
C LEU A 13 -13.72 -14.37 20.14
N GLY A 14 -12.74 -14.96 19.47
CA GLY A 14 -11.53 -14.25 19.11
C GLY A 14 -11.93 -13.07 18.23
N ALA A 15 -11.88 -11.86 18.78
CA ALA A 15 -11.97 -10.65 17.99
C ALA A 15 -10.85 -10.71 16.96
N VAL A 16 -11.21 -10.99 15.70
CA VAL A 16 -10.28 -10.82 14.59
C VAL A 16 -10.03 -9.33 14.51
N TRP A 17 -8.88 -8.88 15.02
CA TRP A 17 -8.43 -7.52 14.89
C TRP A 17 -8.27 -7.25 13.39
N ALA A 18 -9.23 -6.52 12.80
CA ALA A 18 -9.12 -6.07 11.43
C ALA A 18 -7.82 -5.25 11.32
N LYS A 19 -6.97 -5.60 10.34
CA LYS A 19 -5.70 -4.91 10.16
C LYS A 19 -6.00 -3.46 9.75
N ASP A 20 -5.38 -2.50 10.42
CA ASP A 20 -5.50 -1.08 10.09
C ASP A 20 -4.65 -0.65 8.88
N TYR A 21 -4.45 -1.57 7.94
CA TYR A 21 -3.64 -1.33 6.76
C TYR A 21 -3.92 -2.36 5.67
N VAL A 22 -3.61 -1.96 4.43
CA VAL A 22 -3.56 -2.84 3.26
C VAL A 22 -2.15 -2.75 2.68
N ASP A 23 -1.57 -3.90 2.40
CA ASP A 23 -0.28 -3.99 1.71
C ASP A 23 -0.54 -4.09 0.20
N ILE A 24 0.12 -3.23 -0.57
CA ILE A 24 0.14 -3.31 -2.03
C ILE A 24 1.21 -4.33 -2.40
N THR A 25 0.82 -5.37 -3.13
CA THR A 25 1.73 -6.44 -3.55
C THR A 25 1.67 -6.67 -5.06
N ILE A 26 2.79 -7.08 -5.65
CA ILE A 26 2.83 -7.53 -7.05
C ILE A 26 3.56 -8.86 -7.13
N GLY A 27 2.91 -9.85 -7.74
CA GLY A 27 3.44 -11.21 -7.80
C GLY A 27 3.78 -11.76 -6.41
N GLY A 28 2.98 -11.43 -5.39
CA GLY A 28 3.21 -11.81 -3.99
C GLY A 28 4.34 -11.04 -3.28
N LYS A 29 5.02 -10.10 -3.93
CA LYS A 29 6.08 -9.28 -3.33
C LYS A 29 5.51 -7.98 -2.77
N PHE A 30 5.83 -7.67 -1.52
CA PHE A 30 5.50 -6.41 -0.87
C PHE A 30 6.11 -5.21 -1.61
N ILE A 31 5.27 -4.22 -1.95
CA ILE A 31 5.68 -2.98 -2.59
C ILE A 31 5.63 -1.83 -1.60
N MET A 32 4.48 -1.61 -0.97
CA MET A 32 4.26 -0.53 -0.01
C MET A 32 3.00 -0.78 0.82
N ARG A 33 2.83 -0.03 1.90
CA ARG A 33 1.68 -0.14 2.81
C ARG A 33 0.82 1.12 2.77
N LEU A 34 -0.48 0.94 2.59
CA LEU A 34 -1.50 1.95 2.80
C LEU A 34 -2.13 1.79 4.17
N ARG A 35 -2.30 2.90 4.89
CA ARG A 35 -2.92 2.92 6.23
C ARG A 35 -4.26 3.66 6.24
N THR A 36 -4.58 4.38 5.17
CA THR A 36 -5.81 5.17 5.02
C THR A 36 -6.28 5.25 3.57
N GLY A 37 -7.58 5.48 3.40
CA GLY A 37 -8.21 5.76 2.13
C GLY A 37 -7.86 7.17 1.63
N VAL A 38 -8.53 7.63 0.58
CA VAL A 38 -8.38 9.00 0.10
C VAL A 38 -9.66 9.49 -0.56
N GLY A 39 -10.15 10.67 -0.18
CA GLY A 39 -11.48 11.12 -0.60
C GLY A 39 -12.55 10.13 -0.18
N ASP A 40 -13.39 9.70 -1.13
CA ASP A 40 -14.46 8.72 -0.91
C ASP A 40 -14.00 7.26 -1.01
N LEU A 41 -12.72 7.01 -1.29
CA LEU A 41 -12.18 5.65 -1.40
C LEU A 41 -11.80 5.08 -0.04
N THR A 42 -12.23 3.85 0.21
CA THR A 42 -11.68 3.00 1.27
C THR A 42 -10.22 2.65 1.02
N ARG A 43 -9.54 2.06 2.01
CA ARG A 43 -8.13 1.64 1.87
C ARG A 43 -7.99 0.56 0.81
N GLU A 44 -8.93 -0.36 0.81
CA GLU A 44 -9.01 -1.53 -0.03
C GLU A 44 -9.24 -1.13 -1.48
N GLU A 45 -10.22 -0.26 -1.74
CA GLU A 45 -10.49 0.28 -3.08
C GLU A 45 -9.30 1.07 -3.62
N ARG A 46 -8.67 1.89 -2.77
CA ARG A 46 -7.47 2.63 -3.15
C ARG A 46 -6.31 1.69 -3.47
N ALA A 47 -6.10 0.63 -2.69
CA ALA A 47 -5.06 -0.36 -2.96
C ALA A 47 -5.28 -1.03 -4.31
N GLN A 48 -6.51 -1.46 -4.60
CA GLN A 48 -6.86 -2.08 -5.87
C GLN A 48 -6.57 -1.14 -7.07
N ILE A 49 -6.97 0.14 -6.97
CA ILE A 49 -6.69 1.14 -8.01
C ILE A 49 -5.18 1.30 -8.23
N LEU A 50 -4.38 1.31 -7.17
CA LEU A 50 -2.93 1.43 -7.29
C LEU A 50 -2.31 0.17 -7.89
N GLU A 51 -2.78 -1.03 -7.53
CA GLU A 51 -2.32 -2.29 -8.14
C GLU A 51 -2.61 -2.31 -9.65
N GLU A 52 -3.82 -1.95 -10.06
CA GLU A 52 -4.20 -1.87 -11.48
C GLU A 52 -3.36 -0.84 -12.26
N ARG A 53 -3.07 0.32 -11.66
CA ARG A 53 -2.15 1.30 -12.26
C ARG A 53 -0.77 0.72 -12.42
N LEU A 54 -0.27 0.02 -11.41
CA LEU A 54 1.08 -0.50 -11.40
C LEU A 54 1.28 -1.60 -12.44
N VAL A 55 0.29 -2.48 -12.65
CA VAL A 55 0.31 -3.47 -13.75
C VAL A 55 0.47 -2.79 -15.11
N LYS A 56 -0.26 -1.68 -15.35
CA LYS A 56 -0.15 -0.91 -16.61
C LYS A 56 1.22 -0.25 -16.77
N LEU A 57 1.86 0.13 -15.66
CA LEU A 57 3.14 0.84 -15.63
C LEU A 57 4.37 -0.09 -15.73
N LEU A 58 4.20 -1.40 -15.48
CA LEU A 58 5.29 -2.39 -15.47
C LEU A 58 5.56 -3.10 -16.80
N GLY A 59 4.89 -2.71 -17.90
CA GLY A 59 4.94 -3.45 -19.18
C GLY A 59 6.31 -3.62 -19.86
N GLU A 60 7.33 -2.89 -19.41
CA GLU A 60 8.72 -3.05 -19.91
C GLU A 60 9.67 -3.00 -18.71
N ARG A 61 10.97 -3.25 -18.92
CA ARG A 61 11.98 -3.07 -17.87
C ARG A 61 11.96 -1.64 -17.34
N LEU A 62 11.72 -1.50 -16.04
CA LEU A 62 11.69 -0.26 -15.28
C LEU A 62 13.03 -0.07 -14.58
N THR A 63 13.54 1.15 -14.57
CA THR A 63 14.73 1.54 -13.80
C THR A 63 14.34 2.47 -12.63
N ALA A 64 15.19 2.55 -11.60
CA ALA A 64 14.87 3.32 -10.40
C ALA A 64 14.75 4.83 -10.64
N ASP A 65 15.49 5.36 -11.62
CA ASP A 65 15.45 6.76 -12.09
C ASP A 65 14.13 7.11 -12.79
N GLN A 66 13.43 6.12 -13.36
CA GLN A 66 12.09 6.32 -13.93
C GLN A 66 10.99 6.43 -12.87
N ILE A 67 11.31 6.22 -11.59
CA ILE A 67 10.39 6.43 -10.47
C ILE A 67 10.80 7.75 -9.80
N THR A 68 9.98 8.77 -9.93
CA THR A 68 10.31 10.14 -9.52
C THR A 68 9.32 10.68 -8.50
N LEU A 69 9.79 11.63 -7.69
CA LEU A 69 9.00 12.33 -6.69
C LEU A 69 8.87 13.79 -7.14
N LYS A 70 7.64 14.30 -7.16
CA LYS A 70 7.30 15.67 -7.54
C LYS A 70 6.61 16.35 -6.37
N GLU A 71 7.13 17.51 -5.97
CA GLU A 71 6.46 18.38 -5.02
C GLU A 71 5.38 19.19 -5.75
N VAL A 72 4.12 19.02 -5.35
CA VAL A 72 2.98 19.76 -5.94
C VAL A 72 2.63 20.96 -5.08
N ARG A 73 2.57 20.74 -3.76
CA ARG A 73 2.36 21.78 -2.77
C ARG A 73 3.31 21.51 -1.61
N LYS A 74 4.20 22.47 -1.36
CA LYS A 74 5.23 22.38 -0.34
C LYS A 74 4.67 21.88 0.99
N ASP A 75 5.30 20.82 1.51
CA ASP A 75 4.99 20.14 2.78
C ASP A 75 3.56 19.56 2.91
N GLN A 76 2.73 19.62 1.86
CA GLN A 76 1.33 19.18 1.91
C GLN A 76 1.00 18.10 0.90
N GLN A 77 1.64 18.10 -0.26
CA GLN A 77 1.28 17.20 -1.34
C GLN A 77 2.48 16.87 -2.22
N TYR A 78 2.78 15.58 -2.27
CA TYR A 78 3.81 15.02 -3.13
C TYR A 78 3.20 13.97 -4.05
N GLU A 79 3.66 13.92 -5.29
CA GLU A 79 3.27 12.93 -6.29
C GLU A 79 4.44 12.00 -6.58
N ILE A 80 4.17 10.70 -6.61
CA ILE A 80 5.12 9.72 -7.11
C ILE A 80 4.69 9.36 -8.54
N HIS A 81 5.61 9.53 -9.48
CA HIS A 81 5.43 9.20 -10.88
C HIS A 81 6.27 7.99 -11.24
N ILE A 82 5.76 7.16 -12.15
CA ILE A 82 6.48 6.05 -12.78
C ILE A 82 6.44 6.31 -14.28
N ARG A 83 7.61 6.43 -14.92
CA ARG A 83 7.74 6.82 -16.34
C ARG A 83 6.99 8.12 -16.67
N GLY A 84 7.02 9.07 -15.74
CA GLY A 84 6.32 10.36 -15.87
C GLY A 84 4.81 10.29 -15.66
N GLN A 85 4.19 9.10 -15.55
CA GLN A 85 2.76 8.96 -15.26
C GLN A 85 2.52 8.95 -13.75
N LEU A 86 1.47 9.66 -13.31
CA LEU A 86 1.10 9.72 -11.88
C LEU A 86 0.71 8.32 -11.39
N PHE A 87 1.44 7.81 -10.40
CA PHE A 87 1.11 6.57 -9.72
C PHE A 87 0.25 6.85 -8.49
N VAL A 88 0.79 7.60 -7.53
CA VAL A 88 0.11 7.92 -6.27
C VAL A 88 0.42 9.33 -5.81
N THR A 89 -0.59 9.98 -5.23
CA THR A 89 -0.45 11.23 -4.49
C THR A 89 -0.38 10.92 -2.99
N VAL A 90 0.62 11.48 -2.31
CA VAL A 90 0.80 11.41 -0.86
C VAL A 90 0.15 12.64 -0.24
N THR A 91 -0.78 12.39 0.67
CA THR A 91 -1.63 13.42 1.30
C THR A 91 -1.30 13.60 2.78
N PRO A 92 -1.81 14.66 3.45
CA PRO A 92 -1.70 14.81 4.89
C PRO A 92 -2.33 13.65 5.67
N ALA A 93 -3.46 13.10 5.19
CA ALA A 93 -4.13 11.97 5.81
C ALA A 93 -3.24 10.71 5.81
N ASP A 94 -2.49 10.48 4.72
CA ASP A 94 -1.52 9.39 4.64
C ASP A 94 -0.43 9.54 5.69
N ALA A 95 0.11 10.75 5.80
CA ALA A 95 1.18 11.10 6.71
C ALA A 95 0.75 10.96 8.17
N GLU A 96 -0.46 11.43 8.50
CA GLU A 96 -1.07 11.29 9.82
C GLU A 96 -1.24 9.81 10.19
N ALA A 97 -1.83 9.00 9.30
CA ALA A 97 -2.00 7.57 9.53
C ALA A 97 -0.66 6.82 9.67
N ALA A 98 0.41 7.33 9.05
CA ALA A 98 1.76 6.78 9.15
C ALA A 98 2.60 7.38 10.29
N LYS A 99 2.10 8.41 10.99
CA LYS A 99 2.84 9.19 12.00
C LYS A 99 4.16 9.76 11.45
N MET A 100 4.12 10.28 10.22
CA MET A 100 5.25 10.89 9.50
C MET A 100 4.84 12.26 8.96
N SER A 101 5.80 13.10 8.54
CA SER A 101 5.47 14.22 7.67
C SER A 101 5.14 13.74 6.24
N VAL A 102 4.40 14.54 5.47
CA VAL A 102 4.04 14.18 4.08
C VAL A 102 5.29 13.90 3.25
N LYS A 103 6.31 14.76 3.38
CA LYS A 103 7.59 14.59 2.70
C LYS A 103 8.29 13.29 3.10
N GLN A 104 8.39 13.01 4.41
CA GLN A 104 9.02 11.78 4.90
C GLN A 104 8.33 10.53 4.39
N LEU A 105 6.99 10.52 4.39
CA LEU A 105 6.23 9.39 3.87
C LEU A 105 6.43 9.24 2.36
N ALA A 106 6.43 10.34 1.61
CA ALA A 106 6.63 10.29 0.17
C ALA A 106 8.03 9.80 -0.22
N GLU A 107 9.07 10.25 0.48
CA GLU A 107 10.44 9.75 0.34
C GLU A 107 10.54 8.27 0.74
N HIS A 108 9.85 7.85 1.80
CA HIS A 108 9.79 6.46 2.23
C HIS A 108 9.17 5.57 1.15
N TRP A 109 8.00 5.94 0.62
CA TRP A 109 7.34 5.22 -0.47
C TRP A 109 8.20 5.21 -1.74
N LEU A 110 8.82 6.33 -2.11
CA LEU A 110 9.74 6.40 -3.25
C LEU A 110 10.88 5.38 -3.11
N LYS A 111 11.49 5.30 -1.91
CA LYS A 111 12.56 4.33 -1.63
C LYS A 111 12.08 2.89 -1.78
N GLN A 112 10.90 2.57 -1.25
CA GLN A 112 10.33 1.22 -1.37
C GLN A 112 10.05 0.85 -2.83
N LEU A 113 9.47 1.76 -3.60
CA LEU A 113 9.17 1.55 -5.02
C LEU A 113 10.45 1.33 -5.85
N ARG A 114 11.48 2.15 -5.62
CA ARG A 114 12.80 2.03 -6.30
C ARG A 114 13.52 0.73 -5.96
N ALA A 115 13.37 0.21 -4.75
CA ALA A 115 13.98 -1.06 -4.35
C ALA A 115 13.22 -2.27 -4.92
N ASN A 116 11.88 -2.19 -5.00
CA ASN A 116 11.06 -3.37 -5.23
C ASN A 116 10.54 -3.54 -6.66
N LEU A 117 10.27 -2.44 -7.39
CA LEU A 117 9.65 -2.51 -8.72
C LEU A 117 10.60 -2.86 -9.87
N PRO A 118 11.83 -2.31 -9.97
CA PRO A 118 12.73 -2.63 -11.08
C PRO A 118 12.98 -4.14 -11.26
N PRO A 119 13.23 -4.94 -10.21
CA PRO A 119 13.38 -6.39 -10.35
C PRO A 119 12.11 -7.11 -10.84
N LEU A 120 10.93 -6.58 -10.51
CA LEU A 120 9.64 -7.16 -10.91
C LEU A 120 9.27 -6.84 -12.36
N SER A 121 9.73 -5.71 -12.88
CA SER A 121 9.52 -5.34 -14.29
C SER A 121 10.37 -6.17 -15.28
N ALA A 122 11.50 -6.72 -14.81
CA ALA A 122 12.43 -7.48 -15.64
C ALA A 122 11.99 -8.95 -15.86
N ARG A 123 10.98 -9.40 -15.13
CA ARG A 123 10.45 -10.76 -15.18
C ARG A 123 8.93 -10.66 -15.12
N PRO A 124 8.19 -10.99 -16.19
CA PRO A 124 6.73 -10.95 -16.16
C PRO A 124 6.22 -11.74 -14.94
N PRO A 125 5.16 -11.27 -14.25
CA PRO A 125 4.52 -12.08 -13.23
C PRO A 125 4.09 -13.41 -13.88
N ALA A 126 4.49 -14.52 -13.26
CA ALA A 126 4.16 -15.87 -13.71
C ALA A 126 2.67 -16.20 -13.47
#